data_AF-A0A453LRY8-F1
#
_entry.id   AF-A0A453LRY8-F1
#
_cell.length_a   1.000
_cell.length_b   1.000
_cell.length_c   1.000
_cell.angle_alpha   90.00
_cell.angle_beta   90.00
_cell.angle_gamma   90.00
#
_symmetry.space_group_name_H-M   'P 1'
#
loop_
_entity.id
_entity.type
_entity.pdbx_description
1 polymer ?
#
loop_
_entity_poly.entity_id
_entity_poly.type
_entity_poly.pdbx_seq_one_letter_code
_entity_poly.pdbx_strand_id
1 'polypeptide(L)'
;MVIPILVFVGLLFIPIGLACYAASNKVFEVVYRYDTKCVPKNMLHNKVGYIQNASINKTCTINLKIPNAMKRPIFIYYQLDRFYQNHRRYATSFNIAQLSDPKEEANADIKDCKPEAYAAKGIPVVPCGLVAWSLFNDTYSFARRPRRAGGIGGVEALRVIKSGISWRSERERLFGKHVYPKNFQNGSLVGGGRLDPRKPLSEQEELMVWMRTAAMPRFRKLYGRVEADLDAGETVAVAVRNSYNSYSFEGGKAVVLSTAGPLGGRNAFLGRAYLVTGMACLVLALLLTLVCLFFPMTEEHLRLR
;
A
#
# COMPACT_ATOMS: atom_id res chain seq x y z
N MET A 1 -9.15 -14.38 42.70
CA MET A 1 -8.08 -14.42 41.67
C MET A 1 -8.35 -13.52 40.46
N VAL A 2 -9.61 -13.32 40.03
CA VAL A 2 -9.95 -12.57 38.81
C VAL A 2 -9.66 -11.06 38.90
N ILE A 3 -10.02 -10.40 40.02
CA ILE A 3 -9.86 -8.94 40.19
C ILE A 3 -8.38 -8.49 40.04
N PRO A 4 -7.39 -9.10 40.71
CA PRO A 4 -5.97 -8.72 40.53
C PRO A 4 -5.49 -8.84 39.08
N ILE A 5 -5.94 -9.86 38.34
CA ILE A 5 -5.59 -10.06 36.93
C ILE A 5 -6.16 -8.93 36.07
N LEU A 6 -7.43 -8.55 36.28
CA LEU A 6 -8.06 -7.45 35.55
C LEU A 6 -7.38 -6.10 35.83
N VAL A 7 -7.02 -5.84 37.08
CA VAL A 7 -6.27 -4.63 37.46
C VAL A 7 -4.89 -4.62 36.79
N PHE A 8 -4.16 -5.74 36.84
CA PHE A 8 -2.85 -5.86 36.21
C PHE A 8 -2.91 -5.63 34.69
N VAL A 9 -3.85 -6.27 34.00
CA VAL A 9 -4.04 -6.09 32.55
C VAL A 9 -4.39 -4.64 32.23
N GLY A 10 -5.28 -4.01 33.00
CA GLY A 10 -5.64 -2.60 32.84
C GLY A 10 -4.44 -1.66 32.98
N LEU A 11 -3.67 -1.81 34.06
CA LEU A 11 -2.48 -1.01 34.32
C LEU A 11 -1.36 -1.22 33.29
N LEU A 12 -1.28 -2.40 32.67
CA LEU A 12 -0.32 -2.68 31.61
C LEU A 12 -0.78 -2.12 30.25
N PHE A 13 -2.05 -2.31 29.89
CA PHE A 13 -2.56 -2.01 28.55
C PHE A 13 -2.76 -0.52 28.30
N ILE A 14 -3.13 0.26 29.32
CA ILE A 14 -3.31 1.71 29.19
C ILE A 14 -2.00 2.43 28.76
N PRO A 15 -0.85 2.27 29.46
CA PRO A 15 0.39 2.95 29.04
C PRO A 15 0.88 2.47 27.67
N ILE A 16 0.75 1.18 27.35
CA ILE A 16 1.06 0.65 26.02
C ILE A 16 0.17 1.33 24.96
N GLY A 17 -1.13 1.42 25.23
CA GLY A 17 -2.10 2.07 24.35
C GLY A 17 -1.80 3.54 24.12
N LEU A 18 -1.47 4.29 25.18
CA LEU A 18 -1.04 5.69 25.09
C LEU A 18 0.24 5.84 24.26
N ALA A 19 1.24 4.98 24.50
CA ALA A 19 2.50 5.00 23.76
C ALA A 19 2.29 4.71 22.26
N CYS A 20 1.52 3.67 21.93
CA CYS A 20 1.16 3.35 20.54
C CYS A 20 0.36 4.47 19.87
N TYR A 21 -0.61 5.06 20.57
CA TYR A 21 -1.43 6.16 20.06
C TYR A 21 -0.57 7.40 19.78
N ALA A 22 0.30 7.78 20.70
CA ALA A 22 1.22 8.90 20.55
C ALA A 22 2.22 8.65 19.41
N ALA A 23 2.79 7.45 19.31
CA ALA A 23 3.70 7.07 18.23
C ALA A 23 3.00 7.16 16.86
N SER A 24 1.74 6.70 16.76
CA SER A 24 0.97 6.82 15.53
C SER A 24 0.67 8.27 15.14
N ASN A 25 0.41 9.16 16.10
CA ASN A 25 0.07 10.56 15.80
C ASN A 25 1.26 11.41 15.36
N LYS A 26 2.49 10.96 15.62
CA LYS A 26 3.71 11.58 15.09
C LYS A 26 3.93 11.29 13.60
N VAL A 27 3.23 10.31 13.03
CA VAL A 27 3.33 9.97 11.60
C VAL A 27 2.44 10.92 10.79
N PHE A 28 3.03 11.59 9.82
CA PHE A 28 2.34 12.53 8.94
C PHE A 28 2.11 11.92 7.57
N GLU A 29 0.88 12.05 7.08
CA GLU A 29 0.47 11.55 5.78
C GLU A 29 -0.21 12.68 4.99
N VAL A 30 0.16 12.84 3.73
CA VAL A 30 -0.50 13.70 2.76
C VAL A 30 -1.08 12.81 1.67
N VAL A 31 -2.41 12.73 1.59
CA VAL A 31 -3.14 11.92 0.60
C VAL A 31 -3.78 12.85 -0.41
N TYR A 32 -3.49 12.67 -1.69
CA TYR A 32 -4.11 13.45 -2.76
C TYR A 32 -4.69 12.56 -3.84
N ARG A 33 -6.02 12.63 -3.98
CA ARG A 33 -6.79 11.91 -5.00
C ARG A 33 -6.73 12.66 -6.33
N TYR A 34 -6.10 12.06 -7.34
CA TYR A 34 -5.84 12.70 -8.64
C TYR A 34 -6.66 12.12 -9.80
N ASP A 35 -7.27 10.95 -9.63
CA ASP A 35 -8.04 10.23 -10.66
C ASP A 35 -9.03 11.13 -11.43
N THR A 36 -9.80 11.99 -10.76
CA THR A 36 -10.76 12.88 -11.44
C THR A 36 -10.16 14.23 -11.81
N LYS A 37 -9.16 14.70 -11.08
CA LYS A 37 -8.51 16.01 -11.29
C LYS A 37 -7.59 16.02 -12.50
N CYS A 38 -7.08 14.85 -12.88
CA CYS A 38 -6.21 14.65 -14.04
C CYS A 38 -6.96 14.25 -15.32
N VAL A 39 -8.28 14.40 -15.34
CA VAL A 39 -9.10 14.23 -16.54
C VAL A 39 -9.49 15.61 -17.06
N PRO A 40 -9.29 15.89 -18.37
CA PRO A 40 -9.76 17.13 -18.99
C PRO A 40 -11.26 17.37 -18.77
N LYS A 41 -11.68 18.63 -18.57
CA LYS A 41 -13.07 18.98 -18.23
C LYS A 41 -14.08 18.44 -19.27
N ASN A 42 -13.74 18.48 -20.55
CA ASN A 42 -14.55 17.98 -21.65
C ASN A 42 -14.70 16.44 -21.66
N MET A 43 -13.82 15.71 -20.97
CA MET A 43 -13.83 14.24 -20.91
C MET A 43 -14.31 13.69 -19.56
N LEU A 44 -14.79 14.55 -18.65
CA LEU A 44 -15.24 14.13 -17.32
C LEU A 44 -16.42 13.15 -17.36
N HIS A 45 -17.28 13.23 -18.36
CA HIS A 45 -18.39 12.30 -18.58
C HIS A 45 -17.96 11.00 -19.26
N ASN A 46 -16.82 10.99 -19.96
CA ASN A 46 -16.28 9.81 -20.66
C ASN A 46 -14.82 9.53 -20.26
N LYS A 47 -14.62 9.21 -18.98
CA LYS A 47 -13.28 8.93 -18.42
C LYS A 47 -12.65 7.66 -19.00
N VAL A 48 -13.48 6.66 -19.34
CA VAL A 48 -13.02 5.40 -19.97
C VAL A 48 -12.49 5.67 -21.37
N GLY A 49 -13.19 6.47 -22.18
CA GLY A 49 -12.70 6.89 -23.49
C GLY A 49 -11.41 7.71 -23.40
N TYR A 50 -11.28 8.59 -22.40
CA TYR A 50 -10.04 9.34 -22.15
C TYR A 50 -8.85 8.43 -21.86
N ILE A 51 -9.01 7.47 -20.93
CA ILE A 51 -7.87 6.65 -20.49
C ILE A 51 -7.45 5.62 -21.55
N GLN A 52 -8.40 5.12 -22.35
CA GLN A 52 -8.13 4.15 -23.42
C GLN A 52 -7.58 4.80 -24.70
N ASN A 53 -7.78 6.11 -24.91
CA ASN A 53 -7.29 6.79 -26.10
C ASN A 53 -5.77 7.04 -26.02
N ALA A 54 -4.99 6.32 -26.85
CA ALA A 54 -3.53 6.41 -26.86
C ALA A 54 -2.99 7.79 -27.29
N SER A 55 -3.72 8.54 -28.12
CA SER A 55 -3.28 9.84 -28.67
C SER A 55 -3.36 10.98 -27.66
N ILE A 56 -4.10 10.82 -26.57
CA ILE A 56 -4.24 11.84 -25.54
C ILE A 56 -3.10 11.72 -24.51
N ASN A 57 -2.41 12.83 -24.27
CA ASN A 57 -1.43 12.93 -23.20
C ASN A 57 -2.13 12.85 -21.83
N LYS A 58 -1.66 11.91 -21.00
CA LYS A 58 -2.23 11.61 -19.68
C LYS A 58 -1.43 12.22 -18.52
N THR A 59 -0.52 13.14 -18.83
CA THR A 59 0.31 13.82 -17.84
C THR A 59 -0.45 14.99 -17.25
N CYS A 60 -0.50 15.07 -15.93
CA CYS A 60 -1.06 16.19 -15.20
C CYS A 60 -0.09 16.61 -14.08
N THR A 61 -0.10 17.89 -13.75
CA THR A 61 0.66 18.40 -12.60
C THR A 61 -0.31 18.76 -11.48
N ILE A 62 -0.06 18.22 -10.29
CA ILE A 62 -0.80 18.53 -9.06
C ILE A 62 0.15 19.22 -8.08
N ASN A 63 -0.38 20.17 -7.30
CA ASN A 63 0.40 20.88 -6.28
C ASN A 63 -0.01 20.36 -4.89
N LEU A 64 0.90 19.67 -4.23
CA LEU A 64 0.71 19.13 -2.88
C LEU A 64 1.23 20.13 -1.86
N LYS A 65 0.34 20.69 -1.04
CA LYS A 65 0.72 21.49 0.12
C LYS A 65 1.11 20.57 1.27
N ILE A 66 2.29 20.77 1.84
CA ILE A 66 2.81 20.01 2.97
C ILE A 66 2.38 20.72 4.26
N PRO A 67 1.41 20.20 5.04
CA PRO A 67 0.89 20.91 6.20
C PRO A 67 1.87 20.92 7.37
N ASN A 68 2.65 19.85 7.54
CA ASN A 68 3.61 19.66 8.62
C ASN A 68 4.93 19.17 8.03
N ALA A 69 6.04 19.53 8.67
CA ALA A 69 7.36 19.13 8.21
C ALA A 69 7.50 17.60 8.16
N MET A 70 8.06 17.09 7.08
CA MET A 70 8.30 15.66 6.86
C MET A 70 9.81 15.43 6.80
N LYS A 71 10.33 14.57 7.67
CA LYS A 71 11.74 14.19 7.70
C LYS A 71 12.01 13.01 6.79
N ARG A 72 13.18 13.01 6.14
CA ARG A 72 13.65 11.87 5.33
C ARG A 72 13.81 10.59 6.16
N PRO A 73 13.62 9.39 5.58
CA PRO A 73 13.08 9.17 4.23
C PRO A 73 11.57 9.41 4.18
N ILE A 74 11.10 10.05 3.11
CA ILE A 74 9.67 10.23 2.84
C ILE A 74 9.23 9.15 1.87
N PHE A 75 8.28 8.32 2.30
CA PHE A 75 7.76 7.23 1.50
C PHE A 75 6.62 7.70 0.60
N ILE A 76 6.67 7.28 -0.66
CA ILE A 76 5.63 7.53 -1.66
C ILE A 76 4.85 6.24 -1.82
N TYR A 77 3.54 6.29 -1.64
CA TYR A 77 2.64 5.20 -1.97
C TYR A 77 1.67 5.63 -3.06
N TYR A 78 1.27 4.68 -3.90
CA TYR A 78 0.01 4.80 -4.62
C TYR A 78 -1.08 4.10 -3.82
N GLN A 79 -2.26 4.70 -3.80
CA GLN A 79 -3.45 4.12 -3.22
C GLN A 79 -4.45 3.83 -4.33
N LEU A 80 -4.91 2.59 -4.39
CA LEU A 80 -6.04 2.17 -5.20
C LEU A 80 -7.25 1.96 -4.30
N ASP A 81 -8.42 2.30 -4.82
CA ASP A 81 -9.71 2.09 -4.18
C ASP A 81 -10.63 1.31 -5.11
N ARG A 82 -11.51 0.49 -4.54
CA ARG A 82 -12.41 -0.44 -5.25
C ARG A 82 -11.67 -1.39 -6.22
N PHE A 83 -10.47 -1.84 -5.84
CA PHE A 83 -9.70 -2.84 -6.60
C PHE A 83 -9.50 -4.11 -5.76
N TYR A 84 -10.16 -5.20 -6.14
CA TYR A 84 -10.30 -6.39 -5.29
C TYR A 84 -9.23 -7.46 -5.58
N GLN A 85 -7.99 -7.21 -5.14
CA GLN A 85 -6.89 -8.20 -5.26
C GLN A 85 -7.13 -9.47 -4.44
N ASN A 86 -8.05 -9.44 -3.48
CA ASN A 86 -8.42 -10.56 -2.62
C ASN A 86 -9.48 -11.49 -3.24
N HIS A 87 -9.98 -11.20 -4.45
CA HIS A 87 -10.90 -12.11 -5.11
C HIS A 87 -10.22 -13.45 -5.41
N ARG A 88 -10.81 -14.58 -4.99
CA ARG A 88 -10.19 -15.92 -5.04
C ARG A 88 -9.48 -16.22 -6.37
N ARG A 89 -10.18 -16.06 -7.50
CA ARG A 89 -9.60 -16.32 -8.84
C ARG A 89 -8.46 -15.39 -9.22
N TYR A 90 -8.50 -14.14 -8.75
CA TYR A 90 -7.41 -13.19 -9.01
C TYR A 90 -6.21 -13.54 -8.13
N ALA A 91 -6.45 -13.74 -6.83
CA ALA A 91 -5.42 -13.96 -5.83
C ALA A 91 -4.62 -15.24 -6.05
N THR A 92 -5.17 -16.24 -6.75
CA THR A 92 -4.47 -17.49 -7.09
C THR A 92 -3.93 -17.52 -8.52
N SER A 93 -4.10 -16.46 -9.30
CA SER A 93 -3.71 -16.43 -10.71
C SER A 93 -2.26 -15.97 -10.89
N PHE A 94 -1.34 -16.87 -10.53
CA PHE A 94 0.11 -16.76 -10.70
C PHE A 94 0.74 -18.16 -10.48
N ASN A 95 1.99 -18.36 -10.90
CA ASN A 95 2.72 -19.62 -10.68
C ASN A 95 4.07 -19.35 -10.00
N ILE A 96 4.24 -19.82 -8.76
CA ILE A 96 5.45 -19.55 -7.96
C ILE A 96 6.69 -20.20 -8.58
N ALA A 97 6.55 -21.41 -9.11
CA ALA A 97 7.66 -22.15 -9.71
C ALA A 97 8.21 -21.37 -10.93
N GLN A 98 7.33 -20.84 -11.78
CA GLN A 98 7.69 -19.97 -12.91
C GLN A 98 8.39 -18.68 -12.47
N LEU A 99 7.99 -18.08 -11.35
CA LEU A 99 8.62 -16.85 -10.84
C LEU A 99 10.05 -17.10 -10.32
N SER A 100 10.36 -18.33 -9.93
CA SER A 100 11.58 -18.68 -9.19
C SER A 100 12.61 -19.41 -10.04
N ASP A 101 12.19 -20.39 -10.84
CA ASP A 101 13.06 -21.30 -11.60
C ASP A 101 12.98 -21.03 -13.11
N PRO A 102 14.10 -20.70 -13.77
CA PRO A 102 14.16 -20.52 -15.22
C PRO A 102 13.67 -21.73 -16.04
N LYS A 103 13.76 -22.94 -15.47
CA LYS A 103 13.30 -24.17 -16.15
C LYS A 103 11.78 -24.20 -16.34
N GLU A 104 11.04 -23.51 -15.47
CA GLU A 104 9.58 -23.46 -15.48
C GLU A 104 9.03 -22.40 -16.44
N GLU A 105 9.87 -21.55 -17.01
CA GLU A 105 9.45 -20.49 -17.96
C GLU A 105 8.80 -21.04 -19.23
N ALA A 106 9.28 -22.20 -19.70
CA ALA A 106 8.77 -22.88 -20.88
C ALA A 106 7.67 -23.91 -20.56
N ASN A 107 7.35 -24.12 -19.27
CA ASN A 107 6.34 -25.07 -18.87
C ASN A 107 4.95 -24.62 -19.36
N ALA A 108 4.32 -25.47 -20.18
CA ALA A 108 3.00 -25.19 -20.72
C ALA A 108 1.87 -25.49 -19.71
N ASP A 109 2.11 -26.25 -18.64
CA ASP A 109 1.09 -26.61 -17.65
C ASP A 109 0.95 -25.56 -16.52
N ILE A 110 0.65 -24.32 -16.91
CA ILE A 110 0.44 -23.17 -16.02
C ILE A 110 -1.06 -22.81 -15.92
N LYS A 111 -1.91 -23.80 -15.67
CA LYS A 111 -3.38 -23.64 -15.64
C LYS A 111 -3.87 -22.63 -14.60
N ASP A 112 -3.18 -22.51 -13.47
CA ASP A 112 -3.52 -21.57 -12.41
C ASP A 112 -3.43 -20.11 -12.87
N CYS A 113 -2.58 -19.82 -13.86
CA CYS A 113 -2.40 -18.49 -14.43
C CYS A 113 -3.50 -18.05 -15.40
N LYS A 114 -4.55 -18.85 -15.64
CA LYS A 114 -5.64 -18.46 -16.54
C LYS A 114 -6.37 -17.20 -16.03
N PRO A 115 -6.91 -16.36 -16.94
CA PRO A 115 -6.82 -16.47 -18.40
C PRO A 115 -5.47 -16.00 -18.98
N GLU A 116 -4.69 -15.21 -18.24
CA GLU A 116 -3.43 -14.59 -18.70
C GLU A 116 -2.21 -15.52 -18.57
N ALA A 117 -2.40 -16.78 -18.96
CA ALA A 117 -1.35 -17.80 -18.94
C ALA A 117 -0.50 -17.79 -20.21
N TYR A 118 -1.15 -17.54 -21.36
CA TYR A 118 -0.53 -17.68 -22.68
C TYR A 118 -0.76 -16.44 -23.53
N ALA A 119 0.25 -16.09 -24.32
CA ALA A 119 0.14 -15.12 -25.39
C ALA A 119 -0.48 -15.77 -26.63
N ALA A 120 -0.50 -15.03 -27.74
CA ALA A 120 -0.95 -15.57 -29.03
C ALA A 120 -0.22 -16.87 -29.37
N LYS A 121 -0.94 -17.82 -30.00
CA LYS A 121 -0.43 -19.14 -30.41
C LYS A 121 -0.01 -20.07 -29.26
N GLY A 122 -0.51 -19.84 -28.03
CA GLY A 122 -0.31 -20.75 -26.90
C GLY A 122 1.07 -20.67 -26.25
N ILE A 123 1.85 -19.63 -26.55
CA ILE A 123 3.19 -19.42 -25.98
C ILE A 123 3.05 -18.92 -24.54
N PRO A 124 3.71 -19.52 -23.53
CA PRO A 124 3.63 -19.06 -22.14
C PRO A 124 4.03 -17.58 -21.98
N VAL A 125 3.31 -16.89 -21.09
CA VAL A 125 3.66 -15.55 -20.61
C VAL A 125 4.52 -15.69 -19.36
N VAL A 126 5.57 -14.88 -19.24
CA VAL A 126 6.40 -14.80 -18.03
C VAL A 126 6.47 -13.34 -17.59
N PRO A 127 6.13 -13.01 -16.33
CA PRO A 127 5.35 -13.82 -15.39
C PRO A 127 3.89 -13.99 -15.84
N CYS A 128 3.31 -15.18 -15.68
CA CYS A 128 1.92 -15.46 -16.01
C CYS A 128 0.93 -15.02 -14.93
N GLY A 129 -0.33 -14.86 -15.32
CA GLY A 129 -1.46 -14.70 -14.41
C GLY A 129 -1.96 -13.27 -14.22
N LEU A 130 -3.21 -13.15 -13.75
CA LEU A 130 -3.92 -11.87 -13.61
C LEU A 130 -3.24 -10.93 -12.63
N VAL A 131 -2.59 -11.47 -11.58
CA VAL A 131 -1.90 -10.64 -10.60
C VAL A 131 -0.80 -9.86 -11.31
N ALA A 132 0.11 -10.53 -12.02
CA ALA A 132 1.17 -9.85 -12.73
C ALA A 132 0.61 -9.00 -13.89
N TRP A 133 -0.31 -9.54 -14.69
CA TRP A 133 -0.86 -8.88 -15.88
C TRP A 133 -1.53 -7.54 -15.60
N SER A 134 -2.11 -7.34 -14.42
CA SER A 134 -2.76 -6.08 -14.04
C SER A 134 -1.83 -5.07 -13.33
N LEU A 135 -0.51 -5.21 -13.49
CA LEU A 135 0.52 -4.36 -12.86
C LEU A 135 0.20 -2.87 -12.94
N PHE A 136 0.23 -2.19 -11.80
CA PHE A 136 0.04 -0.74 -11.73
C PHE A 136 1.10 0.01 -12.55
N ASN A 137 0.69 1.03 -13.33
CA ASN A 137 1.56 1.68 -14.32
C ASN A 137 1.48 3.21 -14.38
N ASP A 138 0.88 3.85 -13.38
CA ASP A 138 1.06 5.30 -13.25
C ASP A 138 2.48 5.60 -12.78
N THR A 139 2.99 6.77 -13.19
CA THR A 139 4.31 7.24 -12.76
C THR A 139 4.22 8.60 -12.13
N TYR A 140 5.11 8.85 -11.17
CA TYR A 140 5.20 10.08 -10.41
C TYR A 140 6.61 10.66 -10.51
N SER A 141 6.67 11.96 -10.73
CA SER A 141 7.89 12.78 -10.61
C SER A 141 7.58 13.98 -9.72
N PHE A 142 8.54 14.35 -8.87
CA PHE A 142 8.34 15.34 -7.82
C PHE A 142 9.33 16.48 -8.01
N ALA A 143 8.86 17.70 -7.84
CA ALA A 143 9.70 18.89 -7.86
C ALA A 143 9.21 19.87 -6.80
N ARG A 144 10.13 20.60 -6.19
CA ARG A 144 9.83 21.65 -5.23
C ARG A 144 10.37 23.00 -5.68
N ARG A 145 9.83 24.06 -5.11
CA ARG A 145 10.38 25.42 -5.23
C ARG A 145 10.75 25.91 -3.84
N PRO A 146 12.02 25.77 -3.42
CA PRO A 146 12.44 26.25 -2.12
C PRO A 146 12.32 27.77 -2.06
N ARG A 147 11.77 28.31 -0.96
CA ARG A 147 11.89 29.74 -0.65
C ARG A 147 13.33 29.99 -0.22
N ARG A 148 14.12 30.69 -1.03
CA ARG A 148 15.42 31.21 -0.59
C ARG A 148 15.21 32.59 0.03
N ALA A 149 15.99 32.92 1.05
CA ALA A 149 16.02 34.27 1.61
C ALA A 149 16.42 35.25 0.48
N GLY A 150 15.48 36.10 0.05
CA GLY A 150 15.70 37.12 -0.99
C GLY A 150 15.12 36.83 -2.38
N GLY A 151 14.43 35.71 -2.65
CA GLY A 151 13.78 35.50 -3.95
C GLY A 151 13.11 34.13 -4.17
N ILE A 152 12.43 33.99 -5.31
CA ILE A 152 11.86 32.71 -5.78
C ILE A 152 13.02 31.84 -6.27
N GLY A 153 13.37 30.79 -5.52
CA GLY A 153 14.37 29.80 -5.94
C GLY A 153 13.93 29.03 -7.19
N GLY A 154 14.90 28.54 -7.96
CA GLY A 154 14.65 27.67 -9.11
C GLY A 154 13.92 26.37 -8.73
N VAL A 155 13.35 25.70 -9.73
CA VAL A 155 12.69 24.40 -9.54
C VAL A 155 13.73 23.33 -9.24
N GLU A 156 13.62 22.65 -8.11
CA GLU A 156 14.47 21.54 -7.69
C GLU A 156 13.72 20.22 -7.87
N ALA A 157 14.29 19.30 -8.65
CA ALA A 157 13.72 17.96 -8.82
C ALA A 157 14.06 17.07 -7.62
N LEU A 158 13.05 16.42 -7.03
CA LEU A 158 13.22 15.48 -5.94
C LEU A 158 13.41 14.06 -6.51
N ARG A 159 14.60 13.48 -6.30
CA ARG A 159 14.93 12.14 -6.78
C ARG A 159 14.09 11.09 -6.04
N VAL A 160 13.32 10.31 -6.81
CA VAL A 160 12.59 9.14 -6.29
C VAL A 160 13.47 7.90 -6.40
N ILE A 161 13.76 7.29 -5.26
CA ILE A 161 14.49 6.02 -5.16
C ILE A 161 13.47 4.89 -5.18
N LYS A 162 13.58 4.00 -6.17
CA LYS A 162 12.72 2.82 -6.36
C LYS A 162 13.40 1.49 -6.00
N SER A 163 14.65 1.52 -5.52
CA SER A 163 15.35 0.34 -5.00
C SER A 163 15.12 0.19 -3.49
N GLY A 164 15.13 -1.04 -3.00
CA GLY A 164 14.91 -1.36 -1.60
C GLY A 164 13.45 -1.16 -1.13
N ILE A 165 12.48 -1.25 -2.03
CA ILE A 165 11.04 -1.12 -1.75
C ILE A 165 10.34 -2.47 -1.54
N SER A 166 10.94 -3.56 -2.01
CA SER A 166 10.50 -4.94 -1.74
C SER A 166 11.25 -5.54 -0.55
N TRP A 167 10.79 -6.70 -0.08
CA TRP A 167 11.49 -7.43 0.96
C TRP A 167 12.73 -8.12 0.41
N ARG A 168 13.78 -8.23 1.23
CA ARG A 168 15.02 -8.92 0.85
C ARG A 168 14.76 -10.38 0.43
N SER A 169 13.88 -11.07 1.16
CA SER A 169 13.48 -12.46 0.84
C SER A 169 12.79 -12.58 -0.53
N GLU A 170 12.06 -11.55 -0.98
CA GLU A 170 11.44 -11.56 -2.31
C GLU A 170 12.52 -11.49 -3.39
N ARG A 171 13.49 -10.58 -3.25
CA ARG A 171 14.61 -10.41 -4.19
C ARG A 171 15.56 -11.60 -4.25
N GLU A 172 15.77 -12.28 -3.12
CA GLU A 172 16.79 -13.32 -3.00
C GLU A 172 16.25 -14.74 -3.12
N ARG A 173 14.97 -14.98 -2.80
CA ARG A 173 14.41 -16.34 -2.70
C ARG A 173 13.16 -16.59 -3.55
N LEU A 174 12.29 -15.59 -3.72
CA LEU A 174 10.99 -15.78 -4.37
C LEU A 174 11.01 -15.47 -5.87
N PHE A 175 11.76 -14.45 -6.28
CA PHE A 175 11.89 -14.07 -7.69
C PHE A 175 13.27 -14.47 -8.19
N GLY A 176 13.32 -15.24 -9.28
CA GLY A 176 14.56 -15.81 -9.80
C GLY A 176 15.47 -14.75 -10.45
N LYS A 177 16.78 -14.89 -10.23
CA LYS A 177 17.84 -14.03 -10.80
C LYS A 177 18.07 -14.22 -12.30
N HIS A 178 17.59 -15.34 -12.83
CA HIS A 178 17.72 -15.70 -14.24
C HIS A 178 16.36 -15.88 -14.92
N VAL A 179 15.28 -15.42 -14.28
CA VAL A 179 13.94 -15.39 -14.88
C VAL A 179 13.66 -14.01 -15.43
N TYR A 180 13.35 -13.92 -16.73
CA TYR A 180 13.13 -12.66 -17.43
C TYR A 180 11.70 -12.58 -17.98
N PRO A 181 11.11 -11.38 -18.07
CA PRO A 181 9.80 -11.22 -18.68
C PRO A 181 9.81 -11.67 -20.15
N LYS A 182 8.82 -12.50 -20.54
CA LYS A 182 8.64 -13.02 -21.89
C LYS A 182 7.17 -12.90 -22.29
N ASN A 183 6.91 -12.38 -23.49
CA ASN A 183 5.57 -12.20 -24.06
C ASN A 183 4.57 -11.41 -23.18
N PHE A 184 5.06 -10.71 -22.15
CA PHE A 184 4.24 -10.00 -21.18
C PHE A 184 3.66 -8.71 -21.77
N GLN A 185 2.33 -8.54 -21.67
CA GLN A 185 1.59 -7.38 -22.23
C GLN A 185 1.80 -7.18 -23.75
N ASN A 186 2.05 -8.26 -24.49
CA ASN A 186 2.29 -8.24 -25.93
C ASN A 186 1.03 -8.61 -26.77
N GLY A 187 -0.11 -8.81 -26.11
CA GLY A 187 -1.40 -9.10 -26.75
C GLY A 187 -2.17 -7.85 -27.18
N SER A 188 -3.34 -8.06 -27.79
CA SER A 188 -4.29 -6.99 -28.10
C SER A 188 -4.89 -6.35 -26.84
N LEU A 189 -5.00 -7.13 -25.76
CA LEU A 189 -5.40 -6.66 -24.44
C LEU A 189 -4.16 -6.38 -23.59
N VAL A 190 -4.12 -5.18 -23.01
CA VAL A 190 -3.08 -4.74 -22.07
C VAL A 190 -3.74 -4.41 -20.75
N GLY A 191 -3.31 -5.09 -19.68
CA GLY A 191 -3.92 -4.97 -18.36
C GLY A 191 -3.32 -3.88 -17.48
N GLY A 192 -2.09 -3.48 -17.78
CA GLY A 192 -1.31 -2.63 -16.89
C GLY A 192 0.05 -2.26 -17.45
N GLY A 193 1.05 -2.29 -16.57
CA GLY A 193 2.42 -1.88 -16.86
C GLY A 193 3.18 -2.96 -17.61
N ARG A 194 4.22 -2.53 -18.33
CA ARG A 194 5.20 -3.43 -18.95
C ARG A 194 6.40 -3.59 -18.02
N LEU A 195 7.00 -4.76 -18.07
CA LEU A 195 8.26 -5.07 -17.40
C LEU A 195 9.43 -4.85 -18.36
N ASP A 196 10.62 -4.60 -17.82
CA ASP A 196 11.84 -4.49 -18.61
C ASP A 196 12.34 -5.91 -18.98
N PRO A 197 12.34 -6.30 -20.26
CA PRO A 197 12.78 -7.64 -20.67
C PRO A 197 14.29 -7.86 -20.49
N ARG A 198 15.07 -6.79 -20.23
CA ARG A 198 16.51 -6.87 -19.98
C ARG A 198 16.86 -7.05 -18.50
N LYS A 199 15.87 -6.97 -17.61
CA LYS A 199 16.07 -7.15 -16.17
C LYS A 199 15.38 -8.41 -15.67
N PRO A 200 16.06 -9.21 -14.82
CA PRO A 200 15.41 -10.36 -14.22
C PRO A 200 14.29 -9.92 -13.27
N LEU A 201 13.35 -10.82 -12.99
CA LEU A 201 12.23 -10.53 -12.08
C LEU A 201 12.73 -10.13 -10.68
N SER A 202 13.87 -10.69 -10.23
CA SER A 202 14.53 -10.36 -8.96
C SER A 202 15.02 -8.91 -8.83
N GLU A 203 15.06 -8.15 -9.93
CA GLU A 203 15.45 -6.74 -9.93
C GLU A 203 14.27 -5.78 -10.15
N GLN A 204 13.09 -6.33 -10.44
CA GLN A 204 11.88 -5.54 -10.71
C GLN A 204 11.04 -5.39 -9.44
N GLU A 205 11.54 -4.62 -8.47
CA GLU A 205 10.90 -4.51 -7.16
C GLU A 205 9.45 -3.98 -7.19
N GLU A 206 9.09 -3.15 -8.18
CA GLU A 206 7.71 -2.69 -8.38
C GLU A 206 6.76 -3.85 -8.66
N LEU A 207 7.21 -4.87 -9.42
CA LEU A 207 6.46 -6.11 -9.63
C LEU A 207 6.28 -6.84 -8.31
N MET A 208 7.32 -7.00 -7.51
CA MET A 208 7.23 -7.71 -6.22
C MET A 208 6.26 -7.04 -5.25
N VAL A 209 6.32 -5.71 -5.17
CA VAL A 209 5.36 -4.91 -4.39
C VAL A 209 3.93 -5.14 -4.90
N TRP A 210 3.73 -5.22 -6.21
CA TRP A 210 2.42 -5.47 -6.80
C TRP A 210 1.90 -6.89 -6.54
N MET A 211 2.77 -7.90 -6.69
CA MET A 211 2.45 -9.33 -6.52
C MET A 211 2.01 -9.69 -5.09
N ARG A 212 2.38 -8.90 -4.08
CA ARG A 212 1.81 -8.98 -2.73
C ARG A 212 0.34 -8.55 -2.73
N THR A 213 -0.59 -9.47 -2.96
CA THR A 213 -2.02 -9.17 -3.04
C THR A 213 -2.53 -8.50 -1.77
N ALA A 214 -3.32 -7.45 -1.94
CA ALA A 214 -3.93 -6.73 -0.81
C ALA A 214 -5.16 -7.47 -0.28
N ALA A 215 -5.32 -7.48 1.06
CA ALA A 215 -6.46 -8.10 1.73
C ALA A 215 -7.77 -7.30 1.62
N MET A 216 -7.69 -5.99 1.34
CA MET A 216 -8.82 -5.07 1.28
C MET A 216 -8.90 -4.38 -0.09
N PRO A 217 -10.09 -3.95 -0.55
CA PRO A 217 -10.28 -3.30 -1.85
C PRO A 217 -9.66 -1.89 -1.94
N ARG A 218 -9.44 -1.27 -0.79
CA ARG A 218 -8.68 -0.03 -0.66
C ARG A 218 -7.36 -0.33 -0.02
N PHE A 219 -6.28 -0.13 -0.75
CA PHE A 219 -4.94 -0.47 -0.29
C PHE A 219 -3.90 0.51 -0.79
N ARG A 220 -2.74 0.49 -0.13
CA ARG A 220 -1.56 1.27 -0.51
C ARG A 220 -0.42 0.33 -0.82
N LYS A 221 0.40 0.70 -1.79
CA LYS A 221 1.62 -0.01 -2.16
C LYS A 221 2.76 0.98 -2.32
N LEU A 222 3.93 0.59 -1.83
CA LEU A 222 5.11 1.45 -1.83
C LEU A 222 5.60 1.65 -3.26
N TYR A 223 5.66 2.89 -3.71
CA TYR A 223 6.18 3.27 -5.02
C TYR A 223 7.68 3.57 -4.97
N GLY A 224 8.13 4.17 -3.88
CA GLY A 224 9.50 4.65 -3.73
C GLY A 224 9.67 5.51 -2.49
N ARG A 225 10.86 6.09 -2.35
CA ARG A 225 11.17 7.05 -1.28
C ARG A 225 11.94 8.25 -1.81
N VAL A 226 11.83 9.37 -1.10
CA VAL A 226 12.61 10.58 -1.33
C VAL A 226 13.51 10.81 -0.12
N GLU A 227 14.80 11.01 -0.37
CA GLU A 227 15.83 11.24 0.67
C GLU A 227 16.05 12.74 0.90
N ALA A 228 14.97 13.50 1.03
CA ALA A 228 14.98 14.92 1.30
C ALA A 228 13.90 15.26 2.33
N ASP A 229 14.17 16.26 3.16
CA ASP A 229 13.19 16.82 4.07
C ASP A 229 12.24 17.76 3.29
N LEU A 230 10.97 17.80 3.69
CA LEU A 230 9.98 18.77 3.20
C LEU A 230 9.51 19.63 4.38
N ASP A 231 9.49 20.94 4.20
CA ASP A 231 9.13 21.87 5.26
C ASP A 231 7.62 22.09 5.36
N ALA A 232 7.16 22.48 6.55
CA ALA A 232 5.77 22.86 6.74
C ALA A 232 5.43 24.10 5.89
N GLY A 233 4.30 24.05 5.19
CA GLY A 233 3.85 25.09 4.28
C GLY A 233 4.45 25.01 2.87
N GLU A 234 5.42 24.13 2.62
CA GLU A 234 6.01 23.92 1.30
C GLU A 234 4.97 23.37 0.30
N THR A 235 5.13 23.72 -0.98
CA THR A 235 4.32 23.15 -2.07
C THR A 235 5.19 22.33 -2.99
N VAL A 236 4.88 21.04 -3.09
CA VAL A 236 5.56 20.08 -3.97
C VAL A 236 4.70 19.87 -5.21
N ALA A 237 5.25 20.20 -6.38
CA ALA A 237 4.65 19.88 -7.66
C ALA A 237 4.89 18.39 -7.97
N VAL A 238 3.83 17.68 -8.30
CA VAL A 238 3.88 16.27 -8.70
C VAL A 238 3.36 16.15 -10.12
N ALA A 239 4.23 15.79 -11.04
CA ALA A 239 3.83 15.40 -12.39
C ALA A 239 3.48 13.91 -12.37
N VAL A 240 2.19 13.64 -12.57
CA VAL A 240 1.59 12.31 -12.59
C VAL A 240 1.31 11.94 -14.04
N ARG A 241 1.80 10.78 -14.48
CA ARG A 241 1.37 10.16 -15.74
C ARG A 241 0.26 9.15 -15.45
N ASN A 242 -0.98 9.56 -15.66
CA ASN A 242 -2.21 8.84 -15.33
C ASN A 242 -2.54 7.78 -16.41
N SER A 243 -1.80 6.67 -16.45
CA SER A 243 -1.92 5.61 -17.46
C SER A 243 -2.81 4.43 -17.05
N TYR A 244 -2.97 4.18 -15.75
CA TYR A 244 -3.67 3.00 -15.24
C TYR A 244 -5.19 3.18 -15.35
N ASN A 245 -5.88 2.27 -16.03
CA ASN A 245 -7.32 2.37 -16.19
C ASN A 245 -8.06 1.93 -14.92
N SER A 246 -8.40 2.89 -14.06
CA SER A 246 -9.29 2.65 -12.92
C SER A 246 -10.75 2.98 -13.19
N TYR A 247 -11.06 3.72 -14.27
CA TYR A 247 -12.42 4.22 -14.50
C TYR A 247 -13.38 3.12 -14.95
N SER A 248 -12.89 2.09 -15.64
CA SER A 248 -13.72 0.95 -16.08
C SER A 248 -14.37 0.18 -14.95
N PHE A 249 -13.85 0.28 -13.73
CA PHE A 249 -14.41 -0.33 -12.51
C PHE A 249 -14.71 0.71 -11.42
N GLU A 250 -14.83 1.98 -11.81
CA GLU A 250 -15.09 3.10 -10.90
C GLU A 250 -14.04 3.26 -9.77
N GLY A 251 -12.84 2.73 -9.96
CA GLY A 251 -11.75 2.79 -8.99
C GLY A 251 -11.19 4.19 -8.79
N GLY A 252 -10.82 4.48 -7.54
CA GLY A 252 -10.14 5.72 -7.16
C GLY A 252 -8.62 5.56 -7.14
N LYS A 253 -7.90 6.63 -7.45
CA LYS A 253 -6.42 6.68 -7.38
C LYS A 253 -5.94 7.91 -6.63
N ALA A 254 -5.01 7.68 -5.70
CA ALA A 254 -4.35 8.74 -4.96
C ALA A 254 -2.85 8.49 -4.85
N VAL A 255 -2.08 9.57 -4.81
CA VAL A 255 -0.68 9.55 -4.36
C VAL A 255 -0.66 9.90 -2.88
N VAL A 256 0.19 9.21 -2.13
CA VAL A 256 0.32 9.39 -0.69
C VAL A 256 1.79 9.61 -0.37
N LEU A 257 2.09 10.71 0.32
CA LEU A 257 3.38 10.93 0.96
C LEU A 257 3.22 10.61 2.45
N SER A 258 4.13 9.81 3.00
CA SER A 258 4.10 9.42 4.41
C SER A 258 5.49 9.43 5.01
N THR A 259 5.62 9.91 6.25
CA THR A 259 6.74 9.52 7.10
C THR A 259 6.49 8.12 7.67
N ALA A 260 7.50 7.52 8.30
CA ALA A 260 7.33 6.28 9.05
C ALA A 260 7.67 6.52 10.52
N GLY A 261 6.87 5.94 11.41
CA GLY A 261 7.17 5.83 12.83
C GLY A 261 7.69 4.43 13.20
N PRO A 262 8.01 4.20 14.47
CA PRO A 262 8.49 2.90 14.96
C PRO A 262 7.50 1.75 14.71
N LEU A 263 6.20 2.06 14.64
CA LEU A 263 5.13 1.10 14.39
C LEU A 263 4.69 1.06 12.91
N GLY A 264 5.46 1.71 12.02
CA GLY A 264 5.16 1.83 10.60
C GLY A 264 4.37 3.10 10.26
N GLY A 265 3.34 2.96 9.43
CA GLY A 265 2.50 4.08 8.98
C GLY A 265 1.54 4.60 10.06
N ARG A 266 0.74 5.62 9.72
CA ARG A 266 -0.23 6.20 10.66
C ARG A 266 -1.38 5.23 10.89
N ASN A 267 -1.44 4.59 12.05
CA ASN A 267 -2.57 3.74 12.45
C ASN A 267 -2.86 3.80 13.95
N ALA A 268 -3.87 4.59 14.32
CA ALA A 268 -4.30 4.75 15.72
C ALA A 268 -5.17 3.58 16.24
N PHE A 269 -5.50 2.58 15.41
CA PHE A 269 -6.34 1.46 15.83
C PHE A 269 -5.74 0.68 17.00
N LEU A 270 -4.45 0.30 16.89
CA LEU A 270 -3.78 -0.47 17.92
C LEU A 270 -3.77 0.26 19.27
N GLY A 271 -3.39 1.54 19.28
CA GLY A 271 -3.42 2.37 20.48
C GLY A 271 -4.81 2.46 21.10
N ARG A 272 -5.85 2.72 20.28
CA ARG A 272 -7.24 2.76 20.76
C ARG A 272 -7.72 1.41 21.29
N ALA A 273 -7.35 0.30 20.65
CA ALA A 273 -7.74 -1.04 21.11
C ALA A 273 -7.16 -1.35 22.49
N TYR A 274 -5.87 -1.09 22.70
CA TYR A 274 -5.24 -1.25 24.02
C TYR A 274 -5.88 -0.37 25.09
N LEU A 275 -6.15 0.91 24.77
CA LEU A 275 -6.81 1.83 25.70
C LEU A 275 -8.21 1.37 26.09
N VAL A 276 -9.05 1.02 25.10
CA VAL A 276 -10.44 0.58 25.34
C VAL A 276 -10.46 -0.71 26.16
N THR A 277 -9.64 -1.70 25.80
CA THR A 277 -9.56 -2.96 26.55
C THR A 277 -9.04 -2.74 27.97
N GLY A 278 -7.98 -1.92 28.14
CA GLY A 278 -7.43 -1.62 29.47
C GLY A 278 -8.43 -0.91 30.38
N MET A 279 -9.15 0.09 29.85
CA MET A 279 -10.22 0.79 30.57
C MET A 279 -11.38 -0.16 30.93
N ALA A 280 -11.81 -1.02 30.00
CA ALA A 280 -12.86 -2.00 30.26
C ALA A 280 -12.46 -2.99 31.38
N CYS A 281 -11.20 -3.43 31.43
CA CYS A 281 -10.69 -4.28 32.51
C CYS A 281 -10.75 -3.58 33.88
N LEU A 282 -10.36 -2.30 33.96
CA LEU A 282 -10.42 -1.54 35.22
C LEU A 282 -11.86 -1.29 35.69
N VAL A 283 -12.76 -0.96 34.77
CA VAL A 283 -14.19 -0.80 35.08
C VAL A 283 -14.77 -2.12 35.59
N LEU A 284 -14.48 -3.24 34.93
CA LEU A 284 -14.94 -4.55 35.37
C LEU A 284 -14.36 -4.96 36.73
N ALA A 285 -13.07 -4.69 36.97
CA ALA A 285 -12.45 -4.90 38.28
C ALA A 285 -13.15 -4.08 39.36
N LEU A 286 -13.41 -2.79 39.12
CA LEU A 286 -14.13 -1.92 40.05
C LEU A 286 -15.52 -2.46 40.37
N LEU A 287 -16.30 -2.84 39.35
CA LEU A 287 -17.64 -3.39 39.53
C LEU A 287 -17.62 -4.69 40.35
N LEU A 288 -16.70 -5.61 40.06
CA LEU A 288 -16.56 -6.85 40.81
C LEU A 288 -16.13 -6.58 42.26
N THR A 289 -15.23 -5.62 42.49
CA THR A 289 -14.86 -5.20 43.85
C THR A 289 -16.05 -4.63 44.60
N LEU A 290 -16.86 -3.77 43.98
CA LEU A 290 -18.09 -3.23 44.59
C LEU A 290 -19.09 -4.35 44.92
N VAL A 291 -19.30 -5.31 44.02
CA VAL A 291 -20.17 -6.47 44.27
C VAL A 291 -19.66 -7.29 45.46
N CYS A 292 -18.35 -7.58 45.54
CA CYS A 292 -17.80 -8.31 46.69
C CYS A 292 -17.92 -7.54 48.01
N LEU A 293 -17.90 -6.20 47.98
CA LEU A 293 -18.06 -5.36 49.18
C LEU A 293 -19.51 -5.24 49.64
N PHE A 294 -20.46 -5.08 48.71
CA PHE A 294 -21.88 -4.91 49.03
C PHE A 294 -22.65 -6.23 49.17
N PHE A 295 -22.22 -7.28 48.48
CA PHE A 295 -22.77 -8.63 48.54
C PHE A 295 -21.66 -9.63 48.88
N PRO A 296 -21.11 -9.59 50.11
CA PRO A 296 -20.11 -10.56 50.54
C PRO A 296 -20.73 -11.95 50.49
N MET A 297 -20.25 -12.82 49.59
CA MET A 297 -20.70 -14.20 49.55
C MET A 297 -20.22 -14.89 50.84
N THR A 298 -21.14 -15.18 51.75
CA THR A 298 -20.90 -16.01 52.93
C THR A 298 -20.49 -17.42 52.48
N GLU A 299 -19.46 -17.99 53.10
CA GLU A 299 -18.86 -19.30 52.76
C GLU A 299 -19.88 -20.45 52.62
N GLU A 300 -21.07 -20.36 53.23
CA GLU A 300 -22.09 -21.41 53.17
C GLU A 300 -22.56 -21.74 51.74
N HIS A 301 -22.54 -20.78 50.80
CA HIS A 301 -22.94 -21.03 49.41
C HIS A 301 -21.86 -21.74 48.59
N LEU A 302 -20.61 -21.77 49.06
CA LEU A 302 -19.49 -22.45 48.41
C LEU A 302 -19.30 -23.90 48.90
N ARG A 303 -19.92 -24.29 50.02
CA ARG A 303 -19.85 -25.66 50.59
C ARG A 303 -20.93 -26.63 50.12
N LEU A 304 -21.89 -26.20 49.29
CA LEU A 304 -22.94 -27.07 48.72
C LEU A 304 -22.52 -27.77 47.40
N ARG A 305 -21.22 -28.02 47.20
CA ARG A 305 -20.73 -28.84 46.09
C ARG A 305 -19.60 -29.76 46.50
#